data_AF-A0A7W0WFJ7-F1
#
_entry.id   AF-A0A7W0WFJ7-F1
#
_cell.length_a   1.000
_cell.length_b   1.000
_cell.length_c   1.000
_cell.angle_alpha   90.00
_cell.angle_beta   90.00
_cell.angle_gamma   90.00
#
_symmetry.space_group_name_H-M   'P 1'
#
loop_
_entity.id
_entity.type
_entity.pdbx_description
1 polymer ?
#
loop_
_entity_poly.entity_id
_entity_poly.type
_entity_poly.pdbx_seq_one_letter_code
_entity_poly.pdbx_strand_id
1 'polypeptide(L)'
;MERALIFYVAMALFLVNFALGVLVQVRIVDTKPFRWLHHALFFAVFASAAVAVGVGFLQGAPYRWAMLPVLALFFALPRVRAGTPGHAALAGGAMIFYVTGFVWML
;
A
#
# COMPACT_ATOMS: atom_id res chain seq x y z
N MET A 1 3.00 3.24 -21.48
CA MET A 1 2.84 4.10 -20.28
C MET A 1 1.44 3.99 -19.66
N GLU A 2 0.35 4.07 -20.43
CA GLU A 2 -1.03 4.00 -19.87
C GLU A 2 -1.33 2.74 -19.04
N ARG A 3 -0.85 1.57 -19.45
CA ARG A 3 -1.07 0.29 -18.73
C ARG A 3 -0.48 0.25 -17.31
N ALA A 4 0.49 1.12 -17.03
CA ALA A 4 1.22 1.18 -15.76
C ALA A 4 0.76 2.31 -14.84
N LEU A 5 0.02 3.30 -15.37
CA LEU A 5 -0.31 4.52 -14.64
C LEU A 5 -1.06 4.21 -13.35
N ILE A 6 -2.04 3.30 -13.40
CA ILE A 6 -2.83 2.93 -12.22
C ILE A 6 -1.97 2.27 -11.12
N PHE A 7 -0.98 1.46 -11.52
CA PHE A 7 -0.04 0.86 -10.60
C PHE A 7 0.86 1.92 -9.95
N TYR A 8 1.38 2.86 -10.73
CA TYR A 8 2.22 3.94 -10.19
C TYR A 8 1.44 4.88 -9.26
N VAL A 9 0.17 5.16 -9.54
CA VAL A 9 -0.71 5.91 -8.63
C VAL A 9 -0.90 5.16 -7.32
N ALA A 10 -1.22 3.87 -7.38
CA ALA A 10 -1.37 3.04 -6.17
C ALA A 10 -0.06 2.97 -5.36
N MET A 11 1.08 2.79 -6.04
CA MET A 11 2.40 2.78 -5.43
C MET A 11 2.74 4.11 -4.77
N ALA A 12 2.49 5.24 -5.43
CA ALA A 12 2.75 6.56 -4.87
C ALA A 12 1.92 6.82 -3.60
N LEU A 13 0.61 6.51 -3.63
CA LEU A 13 -0.25 6.62 -2.45
C LEU A 13 0.26 5.71 -1.33
N PHE A 14 0.66 4.48 -1.64
CA PHE A 14 1.22 3.56 -0.67
C PHE A 14 2.50 4.11 -0.05
N LEU A 15 3.43 4.66 -0.85
CA LEU A 15 4.69 5.23 -0.36
C LEU A 15 4.45 6.42 0.57
N VAL A 16 3.51 7.31 0.24
CA VAL A 16 3.13 8.43 1.13
C VAL A 16 2.58 7.91 2.46
N ASN A 17 1.69 6.91 2.42
CA ASN A 17 1.12 6.32 3.63
C ASN A 17 2.17 5.54 4.45
N PHE A 18 3.05 4.81 3.78
CA PHE A 18 4.13 4.06 4.39
C PHE A 18 5.14 5.00 5.07
N ALA A 19 5.53 6.08 4.41
CA ALA A 19 6.40 7.10 4.99
C ALA A 19 5.77 7.73 6.24
N LEU A 20 4.48 8.09 6.18
CA LEU A 20 3.74 8.53 7.37
C LEU A 20 3.78 7.48 8.49
N GLY A 21 3.56 6.20 8.16
CA GLY A 21 3.65 5.09 9.10
C GLY A 21 5.03 4.95 9.75
N VAL A 22 6.12 5.10 8.98
CA VAL A 22 7.49 5.12 9.49
C VAL A 22 7.70 6.28 10.45
N LEU A 23 7.31 7.50 10.06
CA LEU A 23 7.43 8.69 10.91
C LEU A 23 6.69 8.55 12.24
N VAL A 24 5.53 7.89 12.23
CA VAL A 24 4.78 7.54 13.44
C VAL A 24 5.52 6.50 14.27
N GLN A 25 6.05 5.44 13.63
CA GLN A 25 6.78 4.36 14.29
C GLN A 25 8.03 4.87 15.03
N VAL A 26 8.75 5.82 14.41
CA VAL A 26 9.95 6.46 15.00
C VAL A 26 9.62 7.70 15.85
N ARG A 27 8.34 7.96 16.13
CA ARG A 27 7.84 9.06 16.98
C ARG A 27 8.19 10.47 16.52
N ILE A 28 8.45 10.67 15.22
CA ILE A 28 8.62 11.99 14.61
C ILE A 28 7.24 12.67 14.42
N VAL A 29 6.20 11.89 14.12
CA VAL A 29 4.84 12.40 13.89
C VAL A 29 3.85 11.72 14.84
N ASP A 30 3.01 12.50 15.53
CA ASP A 30 1.84 11.99 16.25
C ASP A 30 0.57 12.25 15.43
N THR A 31 -0.06 11.18 14.95
CA THR A 31 -1.31 11.25 14.17
C THR A 31 -2.56 11.32 15.03
N LYS A 32 -2.48 11.28 16.37
CA LYS A 32 -3.66 11.34 17.27
C LYS A 32 -4.64 12.48 16.93
N PRO A 33 -4.19 13.72 16.62
CA PRO A 33 -5.12 14.81 16.30
C PRO A 33 -5.79 14.65 14.92
N PHE A 34 -5.21 13.86 14.02
CA PHE A 34 -5.64 13.72 12.62
C PHE A 34 -5.71 12.25 12.17
N ARG A 35 -6.14 11.35 13.06
CA ARG A 35 -6.30 9.92 12.76
C ARG A 35 -7.21 9.67 11.56
N TRP A 36 -8.21 10.53 11.39
CA TRP A 36 -9.12 10.48 10.24
C TRP A 36 -8.36 10.61 8.91
N LEU A 37 -7.34 11.47 8.83
CA LEU A 37 -6.54 11.68 7.63
C LEU A 37 -5.68 10.44 7.33
N HIS A 38 -5.07 9.84 8.36
CA HIS A 38 -4.33 8.59 8.21
C HIS A 38 -5.24 7.44 7.73
N HIS A 39 -6.45 7.34 8.27
CA HIS A 39 -7.43 6.35 7.81
C HIS A 39 -7.93 6.63 6.38
N ALA A 40 -8.24 7.89 6.04
CA ALA A 40 -8.64 8.28 4.70
C ALA A 40 -7.55 7.96 3.67
N LEU A 41 -6.29 8.25 4.01
CA LEU A 41 -5.14 7.90 3.18
C LEU A 41 -5.00 6.38 3.04
N PHE A 42 -5.15 5.61 4.13
CA PHE A 42 -5.14 4.15 4.05
C PHE A 42 -6.26 3.60 3.15
N PHE A 43 -7.48 4.14 3.23
CA PHE A 43 -8.57 3.73 2.33
C PHE A 43 -8.29 4.09 0.88
N ALA A 44 -7.68 5.24 0.60
CA ALA A 44 -7.24 5.61 -0.75
C ALA A 44 -6.17 4.63 -1.28
N VAL A 45 -5.22 4.23 -0.43
CA VAL A 45 -4.23 3.19 -0.75
C VAL A 45 -4.90 1.84 -1.02
N PHE A 46 -5.84 1.41 -0.19
CA PHE A 46 -6.56 0.16 -0.39
C PHE A 46 -7.33 0.19 -1.71
N ALA A 47 -8.15 1.22 -1.92
CA ALA A 47 -8.99 1.34 -3.10
C ALA A 47 -8.15 1.40 -4.39
N SER A 48 -7.07 2.19 -4.41
CA SER A 48 -6.17 2.26 -5.56
C SER A 48 -5.47 0.93 -5.83
N ALA A 49 -5.05 0.18 -4.80
CA ALA A 49 -4.51 -1.17 -4.96
C ALA A 49 -5.55 -2.14 -5.54
N ALA A 50 -6.80 -2.09 -5.08
CA ALA A 50 -7.87 -2.94 -5.60
C ALA A 50 -8.18 -2.62 -7.07
N VAL A 51 -8.22 -1.34 -7.44
CA VAL A 51 -8.37 -0.92 -8.84
C VAL A 51 -7.17 -1.34 -9.67
N ALA A 52 -5.95 -1.19 -9.16
CA ALA A 52 -4.74 -1.65 -9.85
C ALA A 52 -4.76 -3.16 -10.10
N VAL A 53 -5.17 -3.98 -9.11
CA VAL A 53 -5.37 -5.43 -9.31
C VAL A 53 -6.38 -5.68 -10.44
N GLY A 54 -7.57 -5.08 -10.35
CA GLY A 54 -8.63 -5.27 -11.35
C GLY A 54 -8.17 -4.90 -12.77
N VAL A 55 -7.61 -3.70 -12.93
CA VAL A 55 -7.07 -3.23 -14.22
C VAL A 55 -5.90 -4.10 -14.68
N GLY A 56 -5.02 -4.51 -13.78
CA GLY A 56 -3.88 -5.36 -14.08
C GLY A 56 -4.30 -6.72 -14.64
N PHE A 57 -5.36 -7.32 -14.11
CA PHE A 57 -5.93 -8.54 -14.66
C PHE A 57 -6.62 -8.30 -16.02
N LEU A 58 -7.43 -7.24 -16.13
CA LEU A 58 -8.11 -6.89 -17.38
C LEU A 58 -7.16 -6.59 -18.55
N GLN A 59 -6.02 -5.96 -18.27
CA GLN A 59 -5.05 -5.55 -19.28
C GLN A 59 -3.92 -6.56 -19.50
N GLY A 60 -3.91 -7.63 -18.71
CA GLY A 60 -2.84 -8.60 -18.74
C GLY A 60 -1.48 -8.08 -18.23
N ALA A 61 -1.47 -7.11 -17.31
CA ALA A 61 -0.27 -6.42 -16.87
C ALA A 61 0.70 -7.31 -16.07
N PRO A 62 2.02 -7.10 -16.20
CA PRO A 62 3.03 -7.87 -15.46
C PRO A 62 2.84 -7.85 -13.94
N TYR A 63 2.53 -6.69 -13.34
CA TYR A 63 2.42 -6.53 -11.88
C TYR A 63 1.22 -7.26 -11.24
N ARG A 64 0.25 -7.75 -12.02
CA ARG A 64 -1.07 -8.20 -11.54
C ARG A 64 -0.98 -9.24 -10.41
N TRP A 65 -0.05 -10.18 -10.51
CA TRP A 65 0.11 -11.26 -9.54
C TRP A 65 0.81 -10.79 -8.26
N ALA A 66 1.75 -9.84 -8.36
CA ALA A 66 2.42 -9.25 -7.21
C ALA A 66 1.46 -8.43 -6.33
N MET A 67 0.39 -7.87 -6.91
CA MET A 67 -0.58 -7.06 -6.16
C MET A 67 -1.64 -7.88 -5.41
N LEU A 68 -1.83 -9.17 -5.69
CA LEU A 68 -2.80 -9.99 -4.95
C LEU A 68 -2.45 -10.12 -3.45
N PRO A 69 -1.20 -10.45 -3.06
CA PRO A 69 -0.81 -10.47 -1.65
C PRO A 69 -0.96 -9.11 -0.96
N VAL A 70 -0.80 -8.00 -1.67
CA VAL A 70 -0.99 -6.64 -1.11
C VAL A 70 -2.41 -6.46 -0.59
N LEU A 71 -3.43 -6.91 -1.33
CA LEU A 71 -4.84 -6.82 -0.87
C LEU A 71 -5.08 -7.67 0.38
N ALA A 72 -4.50 -8.87 0.45
CA ALA A 72 -4.60 -9.73 1.62
C ALA A 72 -3.95 -9.08 2.85
N LEU A 73 -2.75 -8.48 2.69
CA LEU A 73 -2.05 -7.78 3.75
C LEU A 73 -2.82 -6.53 4.22
N PHE A 74 -3.37 -5.74 3.29
CA PHE A 74 -4.20 -4.58 3.64
C PHE A 74 -5.50 -4.98 4.31
N PHE A 75 -6.10 -6.12 3.96
CA PHE A 75 -7.25 -6.65 4.67
C PHE A 75 -6.91 -7.07 6.11
N ALA A 76 -5.71 -7.61 6.33
CA ALA A 76 -5.24 -7.98 7.66
C ALA A 76 -4.83 -6.77 8.51
N LEU A 77 -4.29 -5.71 7.90
CA LEU A 77 -3.67 -4.56 8.59
C LEU A 77 -4.54 -3.92 9.69
N PRO A 78 -5.86 -3.67 9.50
CA PRO A 78 -6.71 -3.07 10.53
C PRO A 78 -6.90 -3.94 11.77
N ARG A 79 -6.62 -5.24 11.68
CA ARG A 79 -6.71 -6.18 12.81
C ARG A 79 -5.50 -6.10 13.73
N VAL A 80 -4.43 -5.42 13.31
CA VAL A 80 -3.20 -5.25 14.08
C VAL A 80 -3.05 -3.81 14.52
N ARG A 81 -2.84 -3.60 15.82
CA ARG A 81 -2.71 -2.26 16.42
C ARG A 81 -1.59 -1.46 15.72
N ALA A 82 -1.94 -0.27 15.23
CA ALA A 82 -0.98 0.68 14.67
C ALA A 82 0.14 1.03 15.66
N GLY A 83 1.36 1.22 15.15
CA GLY A 83 2.56 1.51 15.95
C GLY A 83 3.25 0.28 16.55
N THR A 84 2.73 -0.94 16.32
CA THR A 84 3.36 -2.18 16.81
C THR A 84 4.27 -2.81 15.75
N PRO A 85 5.25 -3.65 16.15
CA PRO A 85 6.09 -4.39 15.20
C PRO A 85 5.29 -5.24 14.21
N GLY A 86 4.16 -5.84 14.64
CA GLY A 86 3.29 -6.61 13.76
C GLY A 86 2.65 -5.76 12.65
N HIS A 87 2.25 -4.53 12.98
CA HIS A 87 1.70 -3.59 11.98
C HIS A 87 2.78 -3.16 10.98
N ALA A 88 3.99 -2.87 11.49
CA ALA A 88 5.14 -2.56 10.64
C ALA A 88 5.53 -3.73 9.73
N ALA A 89 5.48 -4.97 10.23
CA ALA A 89 5.76 -6.16 9.44
C ALA A 89 4.77 -6.35 8.29
N LEU A 90 3.46 -6.15 8.52
CA LEU A 90 2.46 -6.24 7.46
C LEU A 90 2.65 -5.15 6.39
N ALA A 91 2.91 -3.90 6.81
CA ALA A 91 3.18 -2.81 5.88
C ALA A 91 4.48 -3.03 5.08
N GLY A 92 5.53 -3.54 5.74
CA GLY A 92 6.79 -3.92 5.11
C GLY A 92 6.63 -5.09 4.13
N GLY A 93 5.79 -6.07 4.46
CA GLY A 93 5.40 -7.13 3.53
C GLY A 93 4.77 -6.57 2.26
N ALA A 94 3.84 -5.60 2.40
CA ALA A 94 3.24 -4.95 1.24
C ALA A 94 4.27 -4.19 0.40
N MET A 95 5.26 -3.54 1.02
CA MET A 95 6.37 -2.88 0.32
C MET A 95 7.14 -3.85 -0.59
N ILE A 96 7.46 -5.05 -0.10
CA ILE A 96 8.18 -6.07 -0.90
C ILE A 96 7.41 -6.41 -2.18
N PHE A 97 6.09 -6.55 -2.09
CA PHE A 97 5.24 -6.84 -3.24
C PHE A 97 5.08 -5.64 -4.20
N TYR A 98 5.01 -4.40 -3.70
CA TYR A 98 5.07 -3.21 -4.56
C TYR A 98 6.40 -3.13 -5.31
N VAL A 99 7.53 -3.37 -4.66
CA VAL A 99 8.85 -3.39 -5.30
C VAL A 99 8.92 -4.52 -6.34
N THR A 100 8.41 -5.71 -6.02
CA THR A 100 8.36 -6.83 -6.97
C THR A 100 7.53 -6.48 -8.20
N GLY A 101 6.33 -5.91 -8.01
CA GLY A 101 5.49 -5.44 -9.11
C GLY A 101 6.17 -4.36 -9.96
N PHE A 102 6.94 -3.46 -9.33
CA PHE A 102 7.72 -2.44 -10.03
C PHE A 102 8.84 -3.07 -10.87
N VAL A 103 9.60 -4.01 -10.31
CA VAL A 103 10.68 -4.71 -11.03
C VAL A 103 10.15 -5.48 -12.23
N TRP A 104 8.98 -6.12 -12.11
CA TRP A 104 8.34 -6.82 -13.23
C TRP A 104 7.82 -5.90 -14.35
N MET A 105 7.83 -4.60 -14.12
CA MET A 105 7.40 -3.57 -15.08
C MET A 105 8.56 -2.87 -15.77
N LEU A 106 9.81 -3.18 -15.40
CA LEU A 106 11.04 -2.74 -16.09
C LEU A 106 11.27 -3.58 -17.36
#